data_AF-A0A8T3NT98-F1
#
_entry.id   AF-A0A8T3NT98-F1
#
_cell.length_a   1.000
_cell.length_b   1.000
_cell.length_c   1.000
_cell.angle_alpha   90.00
_cell.angle_beta   90.00
_cell.angle_gamma   90.00
#
_symmetry.space_group_name_H-M   'P 1'
#
loop_
_entity.id
_entity.type
_entity.pdbx_description
1 polymer ?
#
loop_
_entity_poly.entity_id
_entity_poly.type
_entity_poly.pdbx_seq_one_letter_code
_entity_poly.pdbx_strand_id
1 'polypeptide(L)'
;MDKALPKSDPLLALGHGHAGAQWLRGHGFAELAPAVDGHPVSRLADDDHWRVWSRAASLEERVVAYADKRAAQRLGSMDKRFARWERRHPEYHERLSKARARANILEREVCAAAGIAPADVRRRRWVATIQQRSGDPRAETEADEPMAP
;
A
#
# COMPACT_ATOMS: atom_id res chain seq x y z
N MET A 1 6.45 -9.17 4.80
CA MET A 1 6.19 -10.32 5.71
C MET A 1 6.51 -11.61 4.98
N ASP A 2 5.94 -11.80 3.79
CA ASP A 2 6.43 -12.72 2.73
C ASP A 2 7.96 -12.92 2.66
N LYS A 3 8.76 -11.84 2.71
CA LYS A 3 10.23 -11.90 2.65
C LYS A 3 10.89 -12.53 3.88
N ALA A 4 10.15 -12.66 4.98
CA ALA A 4 10.61 -13.28 6.22
C ALA A 4 10.12 -14.73 6.36
N LEU A 5 9.24 -15.20 5.47
CA LEU A 5 8.77 -16.59 5.46
C LEU A 5 9.76 -17.49 4.70
N PRO A 6 9.93 -18.76 5.13
CA PRO A 6 10.65 -19.74 4.34
C PRO A 6 10.05 -19.87 2.92
N LYS A 7 10.89 -20.11 1.91
CA LYS A 7 10.42 -20.26 0.51
C LYS A 7 9.40 -21.38 0.30
N SER A 8 9.34 -22.34 1.21
CA SER A 8 8.41 -23.47 1.21
C SER A 8 7.11 -23.19 1.98
N ASP A 9 6.95 -22.00 2.55
CA ASP A 9 5.79 -21.69 3.38
C ASP A 9 4.52 -21.60 2.51
N PRO A 10 3.46 -22.38 2.84
CA PRO A 10 2.23 -22.41 2.05
C PRO A 10 1.53 -21.05 1.97
N LEU A 11 1.80 -20.12 2.90
CA LEU A 11 1.24 -18.78 2.85
C LEU A 11 1.74 -17.97 1.64
N LEU A 12 2.93 -18.29 1.09
CA LEU A 12 3.46 -17.59 -0.09
C LEU A 12 2.56 -17.75 -1.33
N ALA A 13 1.76 -18.82 -1.40
CA ALA A 13 0.82 -19.06 -2.49
C ALA A 13 -0.40 -18.13 -2.48
N LEU A 14 -0.63 -17.40 -1.39
CA LEU A 14 -1.83 -16.57 -1.18
C LEU A 14 -1.69 -15.13 -1.72
N GLY A 15 -0.49 -14.73 -2.13
CA GLY A 15 -0.17 -13.34 -2.50
C GLY A 15 0.12 -12.46 -1.28
N HIS A 16 0.90 -11.39 -1.49
CA HIS A 16 1.55 -10.61 -0.43
C HIS A 16 0.61 -10.14 0.69
N GLY A 17 -0.51 -9.48 0.33
CA GLY A 17 -1.47 -8.97 1.30
C GLY A 17 -2.19 -10.08 2.08
N HIS A 18 -2.68 -11.11 1.37
CA HIS A 18 -3.46 -12.17 2.00
C HIS A 18 -2.58 -13.08 2.88
N ALA A 19 -1.36 -13.38 2.44
CA ALA A 19 -0.37 -14.11 3.21
C ALA A 19 -0.04 -13.40 4.54
N GLY A 20 0.22 -12.09 4.48
CA GLY A 20 0.47 -11.28 5.66
C GLY A 20 -0.73 -11.22 6.61
N ALA A 21 -1.94 -11.09 6.07
CA ALA A 21 -3.18 -11.09 6.86
C ALA A 21 -3.40 -12.43 7.59
N GLN A 22 -3.19 -13.56 6.91
CA GLN A 22 -3.31 -14.88 7.53
C GLN A 22 -2.26 -15.11 8.61
N TRP A 23 -1.01 -14.70 8.34
CA TRP A 23 0.05 -14.76 9.34
C TRP A 23 -0.33 -13.97 10.60
N LEU A 24 -0.82 -12.74 10.46
CA LEU A 24 -1.23 -11.89 11.59
C LEU A 24 -2.35 -12.53 12.42
N ARG A 25 -3.35 -13.14 11.77
CA ARG A 25 -4.41 -13.88 12.46
C ARG A 25 -3.85 -15.04 13.28
N GLY A 26 -2.91 -15.79 12.71
CA GLY A 26 -2.26 -16.92 13.38
C GLY A 26 -1.36 -16.54 14.56
N HIS A 27 -0.99 -15.26 14.69
CA HIS A 27 -0.05 -14.76 15.72
C HIS A 27 -0.69 -13.77 16.71
N GLY A 28 -2.02 -13.72 16.79
CA GLY A 28 -2.74 -12.92 17.78
C GLY A 28 -2.96 -11.45 17.42
N PHE A 29 -2.77 -11.09 16.15
CA PHE A 29 -2.96 -9.72 15.63
C PHE A 29 -4.08 -9.66 14.59
N ALA A 30 -5.18 -10.37 14.84
CA ALA A 30 -6.26 -10.55 13.88
C ALA A 30 -6.94 -9.22 13.48
N GLU A 31 -6.89 -8.22 14.34
CA GLU A 31 -7.39 -6.86 14.13
C GLU A 31 -6.60 -6.08 13.06
N LEU A 32 -5.32 -6.41 12.86
CA LEU A 32 -4.48 -5.77 11.83
C LEU A 32 -4.65 -6.42 10.45
N ALA A 33 -5.17 -7.64 10.40
CA ALA A 33 -5.25 -8.43 9.19
C ALA A 33 -6.07 -7.78 8.06
N PRO A 34 -7.24 -7.15 8.31
CA PRO A 34 -8.01 -6.49 7.25
C PRO A 34 -7.25 -5.36 6.55
N ALA A 35 -6.50 -4.55 7.32
CA ALA A 35 -5.69 -3.47 6.76
C ALA A 35 -4.57 -4.01 5.87
N VAL A 36 -3.96 -5.14 6.24
CA VAL A 36 -2.94 -5.80 5.42
C VAL A 36 -3.52 -6.53 4.22
N ASP A 37 -4.71 -7.12 4.30
CA ASP A 37 -5.32 -7.80 3.14
C ASP A 37 -5.78 -6.82 2.05
N GLY A 38 -6.26 -5.64 2.45
CA GLY A 38 -6.78 -4.60 1.55
C GLY A 38 -5.73 -3.63 1.00
N HIS A 39 -4.50 -3.61 1.53
CA HIS A 39 -3.51 -2.62 1.11
C HIS A 39 -2.88 -2.81 -0.28
N PRO A 40 -2.79 -4.01 -0.91
CA PRO A 40 -2.11 -4.10 -2.20
C PRO A 40 -2.78 -3.27 -3.30
N VAL A 41 -2.00 -2.74 -4.25
CA VAL A 41 -2.56 -1.96 -5.38
C VAL A 41 -3.51 -2.79 -6.25
N SER A 42 -3.28 -4.09 -6.37
CA SER A 42 -4.14 -5.02 -7.10
C SER A 42 -5.57 -5.08 -6.53
N ARG A 43 -5.75 -4.90 -5.21
CA ARG A 43 -7.07 -4.81 -4.58
C ARG A 43 -7.86 -3.58 -5.03
N LEU A 44 -7.18 -2.48 -5.35
CA LEU A 44 -7.83 -1.32 -5.94
C LEU A 44 -8.19 -1.55 -7.41
N ALA A 45 -7.50 -2.43 -8.13
CA ALA A 45 -7.83 -2.74 -9.52
C ALA A 45 -9.02 -3.73 -9.63
N ASP A 46 -9.27 -4.52 -8.59
CA ASP A 46 -10.37 -5.49 -8.50
C ASP A 46 -11.71 -4.79 -8.23
N ASP A 47 -12.64 -4.90 -9.17
CA ASP A 47 -13.95 -4.24 -9.13
C ASP A 47 -14.87 -4.79 -8.03
N ASP A 48 -14.84 -6.10 -7.80
CA ASP A 48 -15.70 -6.75 -6.81
C ASP A 48 -15.18 -6.50 -5.40
N HIS A 49 -13.87 -6.65 -5.21
CA HIS A 49 -13.24 -6.30 -3.94
C HIS A 49 -13.47 -4.82 -3.60
N TRP A 50 -13.19 -3.90 -4.54
CA TRP A 50 -13.36 -2.46 -4.30
C TRP A 50 -14.80 -2.10 -3.92
N ARG A 51 -15.80 -2.67 -4.61
CA ARG A 51 -17.22 -2.38 -4.35
C ARG A 51 -17.62 -2.71 -2.91
N VAL A 52 -17.13 -3.83 -2.38
CA VAL A 52 -17.43 -4.26 -1.01
C VAL A 52 -16.58 -3.48 -0.02
N TRP A 53 -15.25 -3.47 -0.22
CA TRP A 53 -14.30 -2.89 0.71
C TRP A 53 -14.50 -1.39 0.90
N SER A 54 -14.69 -0.61 -0.17
CA SER A 54 -14.85 0.87 -0.07
C SER A 54 -16.04 1.31 0.79
N ARG A 55 -17.05 0.45 0.96
CA ARG A 55 -18.24 0.71 1.78
C ARG A 55 -18.06 0.31 3.25
N ALA A 56 -17.27 -0.73 3.50
CA ALA A 56 -17.12 -1.33 4.81
C ALA A 56 -15.81 -0.95 5.54
N ALA A 57 -14.78 -0.55 4.78
CA ALA A 57 -13.45 -0.28 5.31
C ALA A 57 -13.47 0.86 6.33
N SER A 58 -12.87 0.56 7.48
CA SER A 58 -12.54 1.51 8.55
C SER A 58 -11.58 2.60 8.05
N LEU A 59 -11.46 3.67 8.85
CA LEU A 59 -10.51 4.74 8.54
C LEU A 59 -9.07 4.22 8.55
N GLU A 60 -8.73 3.34 9.49
CA GLU A 60 -7.42 2.73 9.67
C GLU A 60 -7.02 1.93 8.42
N GLU A 61 -7.92 1.09 7.90
CA GLU A 61 -7.69 0.34 6.66
C GLU A 61 -7.47 1.26 5.47
N ARG A 62 -8.28 2.34 5.36
CA ARG A 62 -8.11 3.35 4.29
C ARG A 62 -6.78 4.07 4.41
N VAL A 63 -6.36 4.43 5.63
CA VAL A 63 -5.07 5.09 5.89
C VAL A 63 -3.92 4.20 5.48
N VAL A 64 -3.94 2.90 5.83
CA VAL A 64 -2.89 1.94 5.44
C VAL A 64 -2.86 1.77 3.92
N ALA A 65 -4.01 1.53 3.29
CA ALA A 65 -4.11 1.40 1.85
C ALA A 65 -3.66 2.68 1.13
N TYR A 66 -3.94 3.87 1.67
CA TYR A 66 -3.47 5.13 1.11
C TYR A 66 -1.96 5.32 1.29
N ALA A 67 -1.45 5.05 2.50
CA ALA A 67 -0.05 5.21 2.84
C ALA A 67 0.84 4.33 1.98
N ASP A 68 0.46 3.08 1.73
CA ASP A 68 1.17 2.15 0.84
C ASP A 68 1.42 2.74 -0.57
N LYS A 69 0.40 3.38 -1.13
CA LYS A 69 0.47 3.95 -2.48
C LYS A 69 1.40 5.17 -2.50
N ARG A 70 1.38 5.95 -1.42
CA ARG A 70 2.04 7.25 -1.32
C ARG A 70 3.48 7.18 -0.80
N ALA A 71 3.74 6.24 0.10
CA ALA A 71 4.95 6.11 0.88
C ALA A 71 5.61 4.75 0.66
N ALA A 72 6.22 4.59 -0.53
CA ALA A 72 7.30 3.62 -0.69
C ALA A 72 8.54 4.08 0.11
N GLN A 73 9.76 3.80 -0.34
CA GLN A 73 10.97 4.33 0.31
C GLN A 73 11.00 5.87 0.43
N ARG A 74 10.31 6.58 -0.48
CA ARG A 74 10.17 8.04 -0.45
C ARG A 74 8.71 8.42 -0.64
N LEU A 75 8.27 9.42 0.12
CA LEU A 75 6.97 10.05 -0.05
C LEU A 75 6.89 10.73 -1.43
N GLY A 76 5.89 10.39 -2.22
CA GLY A 76 5.61 10.99 -3.53
C GLY A 76 4.13 11.36 -3.69
N SER A 77 3.81 12.11 -4.74
CA SER A 77 2.40 12.29 -5.12
C SER A 77 1.84 10.99 -5.70
N MET A 78 0.52 10.82 -5.61
CA MET A 78 -0.18 9.68 -6.20
C MET A 78 0.13 9.55 -7.69
N ASP A 79 0.09 10.66 -8.43
CA ASP A 79 0.41 10.69 -9.86
C ASP A 79 1.83 10.20 -10.17
N LYS A 80 2.83 10.65 -9.41
CA LYS A 80 4.22 10.22 -9.63
C LYS A 80 4.40 8.72 -9.35
N ARG A 81 3.64 8.18 -8.38
CA ARG A 81 3.67 6.76 -8.02
C ARG A 81 3.06 5.91 -9.11
N PHE A 82 1.84 6.23 -9.55
CA PHE A 82 1.18 5.51 -10.64
C PHE A 82 1.92 5.63 -11.97
N ALA A 83 2.43 6.80 -12.34
CA ALA A 83 3.23 6.96 -13.55
C ALA A 83 4.53 6.11 -13.50
N ARG A 84 5.11 5.89 -12.31
CA ARG A 84 6.27 4.99 -12.16
C ARG A 84 5.87 3.52 -12.31
N TRP A 85 4.70 3.11 -11.82
CA TRP A 85 4.19 1.76 -12.02
C TRP A 85 3.85 1.49 -13.48
N GLU A 86 3.14 2.41 -14.16
CA GLU A 86 2.79 2.29 -15.58
C GLU A 86 4.03 2.16 -16.48
N ARG A 87 5.11 2.89 -16.18
CA ARG A 87 6.37 2.75 -16.93
C ARG A 87 7.07 1.41 -16.72
N ARG A 88 6.94 0.81 -15.52
CA ARG A 88 7.59 -0.47 -15.20
C ARG A 88 6.77 -1.67 -15.66
N HIS A 89 5.45 -1.54 -15.64
CA HIS A 89 4.50 -2.59 -15.99
C HIS A 89 3.45 -2.08 -16.98
N PRO A 90 3.84 -1.77 -18.23
CA PRO A 90 2.92 -1.29 -19.25
C PRO A 90 1.80 -2.29 -19.54
N GLU A 91 2.03 -3.59 -19.35
CA GLU A 91 1.05 -4.67 -19.51
C GLU A 91 -0.18 -4.53 -18.59
N TYR A 92 -0.07 -3.77 -17.50
CA TYR A 92 -1.15 -3.57 -16.54
C TYR A 92 -1.81 -2.20 -16.64
N HIS A 93 -1.64 -1.50 -17.76
CA HIS A 93 -2.15 -0.14 -17.95
C HIS A 93 -3.61 0.05 -17.52
N GLU A 94 -4.53 -0.81 -17.96
CA GLU A 94 -5.96 -0.70 -17.63
C GLU A 94 -6.22 -0.90 -16.12
N ARG A 95 -5.57 -1.90 -15.51
CA ARG A 95 -5.68 -2.18 -14.07
C ARG A 95 -5.11 -1.03 -13.25
N LEU A 96 -3.97 -0.47 -13.65
CA LEU A 96 -3.35 0.70 -13.01
C LEU A 96 -4.19 1.96 -13.16
N SER A 97 -4.85 2.17 -14.31
CA SER A 97 -5.78 3.28 -14.51
C SER A 97 -6.98 3.22 -13.55
N LYS A 98 -7.61 2.04 -13.41
CA LYS A 98 -8.68 1.81 -12.41
C LYS A 98 -8.19 2.04 -10.98
N ALA A 99 -7.05 1.44 -10.63
CA ALA A 99 -6.46 1.58 -9.31
C ALA A 99 -6.10 3.05 -9.00
N ARG A 100 -5.64 3.83 -9.98
CA ARG A 100 -5.32 5.26 -9.83
C ARG A 100 -6.57 6.07 -9.50
N ALA A 101 -7.66 5.85 -10.23
CA ALA A 101 -8.92 6.55 -9.96
C ALA A 101 -9.40 6.31 -8.52
N ARG A 102 -9.29 5.06 -8.03
CA ARG A 102 -9.68 4.66 -6.68
C ARG A 102 -8.70 5.14 -5.61
N ALA A 103 -7.40 5.14 -5.90
CA ALA A 103 -6.39 5.71 -5.02
C ALA A 103 -6.58 7.22 -4.84
N ASN A 104 -7.04 7.94 -5.87
CA ASN A 104 -7.39 9.36 -5.77
C ASN A 104 -8.64 9.60 -4.90
N ILE A 105 -9.60 8.67 -4.90
CA ILE A 105 -10.73 8.70 -3.95
C ILE A 105 -10.20 8.55 -2.52
N LEU A 106 -9.38 7.53 -2.27
CA LEU A 106 -8.77 7.30 -0.96
C LEU A 106 -7.94 8.49 -0.48
N GLU A 107 -7.15 9.10 -1.35
CA GLU A 107 -6.36 10.28 -0.99
C GLU A 107 -7.25 11.43 -0.53
N ARG A 108 -8.37 11.69 -1.21
CA ARG A 108 -9.31 12.74 -0.78
C ARG A 108 -9.96 12.41 0.56
N GLU A 109 -10.45 11.18 0.73
CA GLU A 109 -11.14 10.77 1.96
C GLU A 109 -10.20 10.82 3.18
N VAL A 110 -9.01 10.25 3.07
CA VAL A 110 -8.03 10.22 4.16
C VAL A 110 -7.53 11.63 4.49
N CYS A 111 -7.24 12.46 3.48
CA CYS A 111 -6.80 13.83 3.73
C CYS A 111 -7.91 14.66 4.36
N ALA A 112 -9.17 14.48 3.92
CA ALA A 112 -10.33 15.15 4.51
C ALA A 112 -10.54 14.75 5.98
N ALA A 113 -10.43 13.46 6.31
CA ALA A 113 -10.51 12.98 7.69
C ALA A 113 -9.42 13.58 8.59
N ALA A 114 -8.24 13.89 8.03
CA ALA A 114 -7.14 14.55 8.71
C ALA A 114 -7.20 16.08 8.68
N GLY A 115 -8.20 16.69 8.03
CA GLY A 115 -8.35 18.14 7.93
C GLY A 115 -7.26 18.83 7.10
N ILE A 116 -6.69 18.14 6.11
CA ILE A 116 -5.63 18.65 5.23
C ILE A 116 -5.96 18.47 3.76
N ALA A 117 -5.33 19.26 2.88
CA ALA A 117 -5.41 19.00 1.44
C ALA A 117 -4.38 17.93 1.02
N PRO A 118 -4.64 17.16 -0.06
CA PRO A 118 -3.66 16.22 -0.61
C PRO A 118 -2.29 16.84 -0.90
N ALA A 119 -2.26 18.12 -1.31
CA ALA A 119 -1.03 18.86 -1.59
C ALA A 119 -0.21 19.21 -0.33
N ASP A 120 -0.82 19.19 0.86
CA ASP A 120 -0.15 19.50 2.12
C ASP A 120 0.63 18.33 2.71
N VAL A 121 0.37 17.11 2.20
CA VAL A 121 1.07 15.91 2.62
C VAL A 121 2.45 15.90 2.01
N ARG A 122 3.38 16.38 2.83
CA ARG A 122 4.80 16.48 2.51
C ARG A 122 5.60 16.00 3.70
N ARG A 123 6.81 15.55 3.40
CA ARG A 123 7.76 15.18 4.43
C ARG A 123 8.03 16.39 5.33
N ARG A 124 7.73 16.25 6.62
CA ARG A 124 7.98 17.30 7.60
C ARG A 124 9.45 17.34 7.99
N ARG A 125 9.94 18.54 8.33
CA ARG A 125 11.38 18.79 8.63
C ARG A 125 11.90 17.87 9.75
N TRP A 126 11.09 17.64 10.79
CA TRP A 126 11.48 16.81 11.92
C TRP A 126 11.67 15.32 11.57
N VAL A 127 11.06 14.81 10.49
CA VAL A 127 11.27 13.42 10.01
C VAL A 127 12.70 13.25 9.48
N ALA A 128 13.31 14.30 8.92
CA ALA A 128 14.73 14.26 8.52
C ALA A 128 15.66 14.16 9.74
N THR A 129 15.33 14.88 10.81
CA THR A 129 16.09 14.88 12.07
C THR A 129 16.08 13.52 12.75
N ILE A 130 14.97 12.77 12.70
CA ILE A 130 14.89 11.42 13.27
C ILE A 130 15.73 10.43 12.44
N GLN A 131 15.64 10.45 11.11
CA GLN A 131 16.42 9.52 10.28
C GLN A 131 17.94 9.75 10.36
N GLN A 132 18.40 10.99 10.55
CA GLN A 132 19.81 11.30 10.80
C GLN A 132 20.31 10.73 12.15
N ARG A 133 19.44 10.59 13.14
CA ARG A 133 19.77 9.97 14.44
C ARG A 133 19.77 8.44 14.38
N SER A 134 19.07 7.84 13.42
CA SER A 134 18.92 6.38 13.32
C SER A 134 19.98 5.68 12.46
N GLY A 135 20.82 6.42 11.72
CA GLY A 135 22.01 5.88 11.06
C GLY A 135 21.80 4.68 10.12
N ASP A 136 20.64 4.54 9.46
CA ASP A 136 20.32 3.34 8.67
C ASP A 136 20.71 3.49 7.17
N PRO A 137 21.65 2.68 6.64
CA PRO A 137 22.09 2.73 5.24
C PRO A 137 21.26 1.86 4.27
N ARG A 138 20.14 1.23 4.68
CA ARG A 138 19.42 0.24 3.84
C ARG A 138 18.49 0.81 2.77
N ALA A 139 18.95 1.80 2.00
CA ALA A 139 18.22 2.32 0.84
C ALA A 139 18.23 1.37 -0.38
N GLU A 140 19.08 0.35 -0.40
CA GLU A 140 19.28 -0.52 -1.56
C GLU A 140 18.74 -1.92 -1.33
N THR A 141 17.48 -2.16 -1.69
CA THR A 141 17.02 -3.43 -2.30
C THR A 141 15.57 -3.26 -2.73
N GLU A 142 15.39 -3.20 -4.05
CA GLU A 142 14.10 -3.12 -4.72
C GLU A 142 13.21 -4.32 -4.38
N ALA A 143 11.95 -4.06 -4.00
CA ALA A 143 10.91 -5.05 -4.03
C ALA A 143 10.15 -4.85 -5.34
N ASP A 144 10.50 -5.65 -6.34
CA ASP A 144 9.65 -5.90 -7.51
C ASP A 144 8.41 -6.65 -7.04
N GLU A 145 7.23 -6.06 -7.27
CA GLU A 145 5.98 -6.80 -7.22
C GLU A 145 5.60 -7.16 -8.66
N PRO A 146 5.61 -8.44 -9.04
CA PRO A 146 4.85 -8.86 -10.20
C PRO A 146 3.38 -8.68 -9.84
N MET A 147 2.68 -7.88 -10.64
CA MET A 147 1.23 -7.87 -10.60
C MET A 147 0.75 -9.26 -11.04
N ALA A 148 0.33 -10.08 -10.09
CA ALA A 148 -0.20 -11.41 -10.41
C ALA A 148 -1.45 -11.28 -11.31
N PRO A 149 -1.68 -12.25 -12.22
CA PRO A 149 -2.88 -12.30 -13.07
C PRO A 149 -4.15 -12.11 -12.24
#